data_AF-A0A7S7QRH0-F1
#
_entry.id   AF-A0A7S7QRH0-F1
#
_cell.length_a   1.000
_cell.length_b   1.000
_cell.length_c   1.000
_cell.angle_alpha   90.00
_cell.angle_beta   90.00
_cell.angle_gamma   90.00
#
_symmetry.space_group_name_H-M   'P 1'
#
loop_
_entity.id
_entity.type
_entity.pdbx_description
1 polymer ?
#
loop_
_entity_poly.entity_id
_entity_poly.type
_entity_poly.pdbx_seq_one_letter_code
_entity_poly.pdbx_strand_id
1 'polypeptide(L)'
;MTSLTRRRERETAREKWHTLHAGVCVGSIGLRSGGPNHADQWEWKRGFYPSCDPGQATSGPAGTFEEARTGFEAAWRQLLPTRTRRDLFA
;
A
#
# COMPACT_ATOMS: atom_id res chain seq x y z
N MET A 1 -15.26 10.14 4.64
CA MET A 1 -14.11 9.21 4.52
C MET A 1 -13.97 8.84 3.07
N THR A 2 -12.95 9.35 2.38
CA THR A 2 -12.58 8.86 1.04
C THR A 2 -12.22 7.38 1.11
N SER A 3 -13.03 6.54 0.46
CA SER A 3 -12.84 5.10 0.43
C SER A 3 -11.58 4.74 -0.36
N LEU A 4 -10.76 3.85 0.21
CA LEU A 4 -9.64 3.25 -0.51
C LEU A 4 -10.19 2.19 -1.47
N THR A 5 -9.90 2.32 -2.75
CA THR A 5 -10.24 1.32 -3.76
C THR A 5 -9.05 0.38 -3.93
N ARG A 6 -9.29 -0.93 -4.10
CA ARG A 6 -8.22 -1.90 -4.36
C ARG A 6 -8.37 -2.47 -5.75
N ARG A 7 -7.26 -2.51 -6.50
CA ARG A 7 -7.20 -3.06 -7.85
C ARG A 7 -6.13 -4.15 -7.89
N ARG A 8 -6.55 -5.38 -8.20
CA ARG A 8 -5.61 -6.50 -8.41
C ARG A 8 -4.81 -6.29 -9.69
N GLU A 9 -3.49 -6.43 -9.59
CA GLU A 9 -2.58 -6.52 -10.73
C GLU A 9 -2.69 -7.94 -11.30
N ARG A 10 -3.05 -8.05 -12.59
CA ARG A 10 -3.26 -9.35 -13.26
C ARG A 10 -2.02 -9.87 -13.98
N GLU A 11 -1.05 -8.99 -14.22
CA GLU A 11 0.16 -9.29 -14.97
C GLU A 11 1.26 -9.92 -14.11
N THR A 12 1.16 -9.80 -12.79
CA THR A 12 2.11 -10.43 -11.87
C THR A 12 1.69 -11.87 -11.56
N ALA A 13 2.62 -12.81 -11.71
CA ALA A 13 2.43 -14.21 -11.30
C ALA A 13 2.12 -14.37 -9.80
N ARG A 14 2.45 -13.35 -9.00
CA ARG A 14 2.13 -13.26 -7.57
C ARG A 14 1.00 -12.30 -7.34
N GLU A 15 0.23 -12.58 -6.30
CA GLU A 15 -0.88 -11.74 -5.91
C GLU A 15 -0.40 -10.37 -5.42
N LYS A 16 -0.78 -9.33 -6.15
CA LYS A 16 -0.46 -7.94 -5.85
C LYS A 16 -1.70 -7.08 -6.10
N TRP A 17 -1.94 -6.16 -5.18
CA TRP A 17 -3.09 -5.28 -5.12
C TRP A 17 -2.59 -3.85 -5.00
N HIS A 18 -2.99 -2.99 -5.93
CA HIS A 18 -2.80 -1.56 -5.83
C HIS A 18 -3.90 -0.96 -4.97
N THR A 19 -3.52 -0.09 -4.05
CA THR A 19 -4.49 0.68 -3.25
C THR A 19 -4.56 2.08 -3.82
N LEU A 20 -5.77 2.50 -4.18
CA LEU A 20 -6.07 3.79 -4.77
C LEU A 20 -6.88 4.65 -3.80
N HIS A 21 -6.59 5.94 -3.78
CA HIS A 21 -7.36 6.95 -3.10
C HIS A 21 -7.77 8.02 -4.11
N ALA A 22 -9.08 8.22 -4.30
CA ALA A 22 -9.62 9.18 -5.27
C ALA A 22 -9.02 9.06 -6.70
N GLY A 23 -8.68 7.83 -7.11
CA GLY A 23 -8.09 7.53 -8.43
C GLY A 23 -6.55 7.55 -8.48
N VAL A 24 -5.89 7.97 -7.39
CA VAL A 24 -4.43 8.03 -7.28
C VAL A 24 -3.91 6.77 -6.62
N CYS A 25 -2.86 6.14 -7.17
CA CYS A 25 -2.21 5.00 -6.55
C CYS A 25 -1.39 5.46 -5.33
N VAL A 26 -1.82 5.05 -4.15
CA VAL A 26 -1.23 5.46 -2.86
C VAL A 26 -0.37 4.37 -2.22
N GLY A 27 -0.31 3.22 -2.88
CA GLY A 27 0.54 2.12 -2.48
C GLY A 27 0.09 0.78 -3.02
N SER A 28 0.66 -0.29 -2.47
CA SER A 28 0.36 -1.66 -2.87
C SER A 28 0.45 -2.63 -1.69
N ILE A 29 -0.27 -3.74 -1.81
CA ILE A 29 -0.22 -4.89 -0.91
C ILE A 29 0.07 -6.10 -1.80
N GLY A 30 1.06 -6.91 -1.48
CA GLY A 30 1.37 -8.07 -2.30
C GLY A 30 2.12 -9.15 -1.55
N LEU A 31 2.12 -10.34 -2.15
CA LEU A 31 2.88 -11.48 -1.65
C LEU A 31 4.38 -11.26 -1.85
N ARG A 32 5.15 -11.55 -0.79
CA ARG A 32 6.61 -11.50 -0.78
C ARG A 32 7.21 -12.64 -1.59
N SER A 33 8.34 -12.37 -2.23
CA SER A 33 9.16 -13.36 -2.91
C SER A 33 10.09 -14.07 -1.93
N GLY A 34 10.12 -15.41 -1.94
CA GLY A 34 11.27 -16.16 -1.43
C GLY A 34 11.44 -16.18 0.10
N GLY A 35 10.38 -15.91 0.86
CA GLY A 35 10.38 -16.11 2.32
C GLY A 35 10.11 -17.58 2.71
N PRO A 36 10.55 -18.04 3.88
CA PRO A 36 10.11 -19.31 4.46
C PRO A 36 8.57 -19.35 4.54
N ASN A 37 7.94 -20.52 4.38
CA ASN A 37 6.46 -20.66 4.44
C ASN A 37 5.83 -20.15 5.76
N HIS A 38 6.62 -20.06 6.84
CA HIS A 38 6.21 -19.53 8.14
C HIS A 38 6.51 -18.04 8.35
N ALA A 39 7.19 -17.38 7.42
CA ALA A 39 7.38 -15.94 7.48
C ALA A 39 6.14 -15.21 6.97
N ASP A 40 5.96 -13.97 7.44
CA ASP A 40 4.96 -13.03 6.94
C ASP A 40 4.98 -12.96 5.41
N GLN A 41 4.00 -13.62 4.79
CA GLN A 41 3.98 -13.81 3.34
C GLN A 41 3.50 -12.55 2.61
N TRP A 42 2.88 -11.62 3.32
CA TRP A 42 2.38 -10.37 2.77
C TRP A 42 3.31 -9.21 3.12
N GLU A 43 3.39 -8.27 2.19
CA GLU A 43 4.02 -6.97 2.40
C GLU A 43 3.04 -5.90 1.93
N TRP A 44 2.95 -4.82 2.70
CA TRP A 44 2.29 -3.61 2.27
C TRP A 44 3.32 -2.49 2.11
N LYS A 45 3.09 -1.64 1.12
CA LYS A 45 3.90 -0.46 0.83
C LYS A 45 2.96 0.72 0.66
N ARG A 46 3.14 1.74 1.49
CA ARG A 46 2.55 3.07 1.37
C ARG A 46 3.57 3.96 0.67
N GLY A 47 3.31 4.33 -0.58
CA GLY A 47 4.21 5.14 -1.39
C GLY A 47 3.54 5.55 -2.68
N PHE A 48 3.64 6.82 -3.03
CA PHE A 48 3.07 7.39 -4.25
C PHE A 48 4.09 7.31 -5.38
N TYR A 49 3.62 7.06 -6.59
CA TYR A 49 4.41 7.30 -7.79
C TYR A 49 3.60 8.25 -8.68
N PRO A 50 4.19 9.35 -9.21
CA PRO A 50 5.58 9.78 -9.12
C PRO A 50 5.91 10.70 -7.93
N SER A 51 4.92 11.11 -7.12
CA SER A 51 5.05 12.26 -6.20
C SER A 51 5.56 11.92 -4.78
N CYS A 52 6.17 10.77 -4.51
CA CYS A 52 6.71 10.46 -3.18
C CYS A 52 8.23 10.61 -3.15
N ASP A 53 8.70 11.62 -2.42
CA ASP A 53 10.12 11.77 -2.11
C ASP A 53 10.70 10.48 -1.49
N PRO A 54 11.94 10.10 -1.86
CA PRO A 54 12.64 8.99 -1.23
C PRO A 54 12.74 9.23 0.29
N GLY A 55 12.09 8.38 1.08
CA GLY A 55 12.05 8.45 2.55
C GLY A 55 10.65 8.57 3.17
N GLN A 56 9.62 8.90 2.38
CA GLN A 56 8.22 8.91 2.86
C GLN A 56 7.47 7.60 2.61
N ALA A 57 8.08 6.69 1.84
CA ALA A 57 7.56 5.36 1.63
C ALA A 57 7.68 4.54 2.91
N THR A 58 6.55 4.07 3.45
CA THR A 58 6.52 3.15 4.61
C THR A 58 6.08 1.79 4.13
N SER A 59 6.77 0.74 4.56
CA SER A 59 6.37 -0.63 4.30
C SER A 59 6.38 -1.46 5.57
N GLY A 60 5.64 -2.56 5.56
CA GLY A 60 5.61 -3.49 6.67
C GLY A 60 5.30 -4.91 6.22
N PRO A 61 5.86 -5.92 6.92
CA PRO A 61 5.46 -7.31 6.74
C PRO A 61 4.07 -7.56 7.38
N ALA A 62 3.40 -8.60 6.92
CA ALA A 62 2.17 -9.11 7.52
C ALA A 62 1.97 -10.61 7.23
N GLY A 63 1.40 -11.32 8.19
CA GLY A 63 1.09 -12.76 8.06
C GLY A 63 0.00 -13.03 7.05
N THR A 64 -0.97 -12.11 6.98
CA THR A 64 -2.17 -12.23 6.13
C THR A 64 -2.45 -10.96 5.33
N PHE A 65 -3.28 -11.10 4.30
CA PHE A 65 -3.75 -9.96 3.51
C PHE A 65 -4.52 -8.94 4.37
N GLU A 66 -5.36 -9.40 5.29
CA GLU A 66 -6.13 -8.50 6.17
C GLU A 66 -5.22 -7.77 7.16
N GLU A 67 -4.18 -8.41 7.71
CA GLU A 67 -3.19 -7.71 8.53
C GLU A 67 -2.41 -6.68 7.71
N ALA A 68 -2.01 -7.03 6.49
CA ALA A 68 -1.33 -6.10 5.57
C ALA A 68 -2.22 -4.90 5.26
N ARG A 69 -3.52 -5.15 5.08
CA ARG A 69 -4.54 -4.14 4.88
C ARG A 69 -4.69 -3.24 6.09
N THR A 70 -4.80 -3.79 7.29
CA THR A 70 -4.92 -3.01 8.52
C THR A 70 -3.68 -2.15 8.76
N GLY A 71 -2.48 -2.71 8.55
CA GLY A 71 -1.22 -1.98 8.63
C GLY A 71 -1.16 -0.82 7.63
N PHE A 72 -1.56 -1.07 6.38
CA PHE A 72 -1.67 -0.04 5.35
C PHE A 72 -2.67 1.06 5.75
N GLU A 73 -3.88 0.70 6.17
CA GLU A 73 -4.93 1.65 6.54
C GLU A 73 -4.53 2.49 7.77
N ALA A 74 -3.84 1.90 8.75
CA ALA A 74 -3.30 2.62 9.90
C ALA A 74 -2.23 3.64 9.47
N ALA A 75 -1.26 3.21 8.66
CA ALA A 75 -0.21 4.08 8.13
C ALA A 75 -0.75 5.18 7.20
N TRP A 76 -1.85 4.89 6.49
CA TRP A 76 -2.57 5.85 5.67
C TRP A 76 -3.32 6.89 6.51
N ARG A 77 -4.02 6.46 7.56
CA ARG A 77 -4.73 7.36 8.50
C ARG A 77 -3.80 8.32 9.21
N GLN A 78 -2.56 7.92 9.51
CA GLN A 78 -1.56 8.81 10.09
C GLN A 78 -1.03 9.83 9.07
N LEU A 79 -0.93 9.46 7.79
CA LEU A 79 -0.41 10.33 6.74
C LEU A 79 -1.46 11.34 6.22
N LEU A 80 -2.72 10.92 6.14
CA LEU A 80 -3.83 11.71 5.60
C LEU A 80 -3.94 13.14 6.20
N PRO A 81 -3.86 13.36 7.53
CA PRO A 81 -3.94 14.72 8.08
C PRO A 81 -2.71 15.59 7.74
N THR A 82 -1.56 14.97 7.43
CA THR A 82 -0.33 15.66 7.04
C THR A 82 -0.28 15.96 5.54
N ARG A 83 -1.28 15.53 4.76
CA ARG A 83 -1.33 15.72 3.30
C ARG A 83 -2.58 16.47 2.91
N THR A 84 -2.40 17.57 2.20
CA THR A 84 -3.52 18.28 1.59
C THR A 84 -3.92 17.58 0.30
N ARG A 85 -5.17 17.82 -0.14
CA ARG A 85 -5.66 17.28 -1.43
C ARG A 85 -4.70 17.57 -2.58
N ARG A 86 -4.01 18.72 -2.56
CA ARG A 86 -3.01 19.09 -3.59
C ARG A 86 -1.82 18.13 -3.65
N ASP A 87 -1.33 17.63 -2.53
CA ASP A 87 -0.17 16.72 -2.49
C ASP A 87 -0.47 15.35 -3.13
N LEU A 88 -1.75 15.01 -3.31
CA LEU A 88 -2.20 13.77 -3.93
C LEU A 88 -2.45 13.92 -5.44
N PHE A 89 -2.63 15.16 -5.94
CA PHE A 89 -2.98 15.47 -7.33
C PHE A 89 -1.92 16.32 -8.05
N ALA A 90 -0.75 16.53 -7.45
CA ALA A 90 0.36 17.30 -8.03
C ALA A 90 1.33 16.42 -8.85
#